data_AF-A0A7X5X9P1-F1
#
_entry.id   AF-A0A7X5X9P1-F1
#
_cell.length_a   1.000
_cell.length_b   1.000
_cell.length_c   1.000
_cell.angle_alpha   90.00
_cell.angle_beta   90.00
_cell.angle_gamma   90.00
#
_symmetry.space_group_name_H-M   'P 1'
#
loop_
_entity.id
_entity.type
_entity.pdbx_description
1 polymer ?
#
loop_
_entity_poly.entity_id
_entity_poly.type
_entity_poly.pdbx_seq_one_letter_code
_entity_poly.pdbx_strand_id
1 'polypeptide(L)'
;MEDPTHAAHAVPEPAPPGDRAAHDPVAVALGNASLLGVGHLMLGRLGFAVAAGAITVALLAVLLAVARPWCEFAVLIWWAAVIAHGWFLAGGRRRRVTLRRQRLVALGVTVPVLLVVGLLRYDAAGIGRSMAEARERGDCAGVLSAKDKAWFGTRLADVPLTARGDAIVDACHRLRTARTLLTSGLTGDTRALETGFDTLASVLAKPGNEKTVGRVLDRFLDGLPVKNPCRTVTVTDWLRHREPTHDALDRSADAVRRTAPAALVGCGDDLTAAHDWKKARTRYRQLLDQYPHDDLTARARKGVRRATLTIELEHVRSLLEGPTDTQPSYCSRPAKYSGAAPYGRGINRALFYGNDT
;
A
#
# COMPACT_ATOMS: atom_id res chain seq x y z
N MET A 1 15.10 9.56 -121.90
CA MET A 1 16.55 9.40 -121.71
C MET A 1 16.71 8.85 -120.29
N GLU A 2 16.90 7.53 -120.25
CA GLU A 2 17.43 6.64 -119.18
C GLU A 2 16.97 6.76 -117.71
N ASP A 3 16.36 5.65 -117.25
CA ASP A 3 16.13 5.15 -115.87
C ASP A 3 17.42 4.45 -115.36
N PRO A 4 17.72 4.26 -114.04
CA PRO A 4 17.08 3.21 -113.21
C PRO A 4 16.94 3.44 -111.67
N THR A 5 15.79 2.98 -111.14
CA THR A 5 15.57 2.06 -109.98
C THR A 5 16.00 2.36 -108.52
N HIS A 6 15.08 1.97 -107.60
CA HIS A 6 15.17 1.57 -106.16
C HIS A 6 14.58 2.58 -105.15
N ALA A 7 13.81 2.23 -104.10
CA ALA A 7 13.46 0.97 -103.46
C ALA A 7 12.11 1.10 -102.68
N ALA A 8 11.57 -0.05 -102.26
CA ALA A 8 10.28 -0.25 -101.60
C ALA A 8 10.07 0.54 -100.29
N HIS A 9 8.81 0.97 -100.06
CA HIS A 9 8.33 1.53 -98.81
C HIS A 9 8.36 0.48 -97.68
N ALA A 10 9.19 0.72 -96.66
CA ALA A 10 9.12 0.03 -95.37
C ALA A 10 8.05 0.73 -94.49
N VAL A 11 6.96 0.01 -94.20
CA VAL A 11 6.01 0.38 -93.14
C VAL A 11 6.66 0.03 -91.80
N PRO A 12 6.80 0.96 -90.83
CA PRO A 12 7.38 0.65 -89.54
C PRO A 12 6.47 -0.27 -88.72
N GLU A 13 7.10 -1.32 -88.18
CA GLU A 13 6.55 -2.31 -87.27
C GLU A 13 6.02 -1.67 -85.97
N PRO A 14 4.88 -2.15 -85.42
CA PRO A 14 4.33 -1.61 -84.18
C PRO A 14 5.28 -1.84 -83.00
N ALA A 15 5.53 -0.79 -82.22
CA ALA A 15 6.36 -0.84 -81.02
C ALA A 15 5.90 -1.95 -80.06
N PRO A 16 6.82 -2.67 -79.39
CA PRO A 16 6.46 -3.68 -78.42
C PRO A 16 5.66 -3.05 -77.26
N PRO A 17 4.65 -3.75 -76.72
CA PRO A 17 3.85 -3.25 -75.62
C PRO A 17 4.74 -2.98 -74.41
N GLY A 18 4.60 -1.78 -73.83
CA GLY A 18 5.43 -1.31 -72.73
C GLY A 18 5.53 -2.32 -71.59
N ASP A 19 6.77 -2.60 -71.19
CA ASP A 19 7.09 -3.33 -69.97
C ASP A 19 6.38 -2.66 -68.79
N ARG A 20 5.30 -3.27 -68.30
CA ARG A 20 4.72 -2.91 -67.00
C ARG A 20 5.84 -2.96 -65.97
N ALA A 21 6.10 -1.83 -65.30
CA ALA A 21 7.16 -1.68 -64.32
C ALA A 21 7.27 -2.93 -63.43
N ALA A 22 8.38 -3.66 -63.57
CA ALA A 22 8.64 -4.85 -62.78
C ALA A 22 8.83 -4.42 -61.32
N HIS A 23 7.91 -4.81 -60.44
CA HIS A 23 7.96 -4.46 -59.02
C HIS A 23 9.00 -5.33 -58.31
N ASP A 24 9.84 -4.73 -57.47
CA ASP A 24 10.89 -5.45 -56.73
C ASP A 24 10.28 -6.32 -55.61
N PRO A 25 10.40 -7.66 -55.67
CA PRO A 25 9.86 -8.55 -54.64
C PRO A 25 10.45 -8.36 -53.25
N VAL A 26 11.68 -7.87 -53.15
CA VAL A 26 12.29 -7.57 -51.86
C VAL A 26 11.65 -6.32 -51.25
N ALA A 27 11.36 -5.30 -52.06
CA ALA A 27 10.73 -4.07 -51.61
C ALA A 27 9.29 -4.30 -51.14
N VAL A 28 8.54 -5.15 -51.84
CA VAL A 28 7.17 -5.55 -51.44
C VAL A 28 7.18 -6.36 -50.14
N ALA A 29 8.11 -7.32 -49.99
CA ALA A 29 8.23 -8.10 -48.77
C ALA A 29 8.64 -7.23 -47.56
N LEU A 30 9.55 -6.28 -47.75
CA LEU A 30 9.94 -5.30 -46.72
C LEU A 30 8.80 -4.32 -46.38
N GLY A 31 8.05 -3.86 -47.37
CA GLY A 31 6.86 -3.04 -47.16
C GLY A 31 5.79 -3.77 -46.35
N ASN A 32 5.64 -5.08 -46.55
CA ASN A 32 4.75 -5.93 -45.78
C ASN A 32 5.28 -6.32 -44.39
N ALA A 33 6.59 -6.36 -44.20
CA ALA A 33 7.22 -6.56 -42.89
C ALA A 33 6.89 -5.44 -41.89
N SER A 34 6.46 -4.27 -42.38
CA SER A 34 5.96 -3.17 -41.55
C SER A 34 4.56 -3.41 -40.96
N LEU A 35 3.87 -4.50 -41.36
CA LEU A 35 2.49 -4.85 -40.97
C LEU A 35 1.41 -3.81 -41.33
N LEU A 36 1.77 -2.69 -41.94
CA LEU A 36 0.87 -1.62 -42.37
C LEU A 36 0.31 -1.83 -43.79
N GLY A 37 0.52 -3.01 -44.40
CA GLY A 37 0.01 -3.33 -45.73
C GLY A 37 0.67 -2.56 -46.89
N VAL A 38 1.78 -1.86 -46.63
CA VAL A 38 2.46 -1.00 -47.61
C VAL A 38 2.93 -1.77 -48.85
N GLY A 39 3.37 -3.03 -48.69
CA GLY A 39 3.75 -3.86 -49.83
C GLY A 39 2.57 -4.21 -50.74
N HIS A 40 1.36 -4.36 -50.19
CA HIS A 40 0.14 -4.60 -50.98
C HIS A 40 -0.35 -3.33 -51.68
N LEU A 41 -0.14 -2.16 -51.09
CA LEU A 41 -0.38 -0.86 -51.73
C LEU A 41 0.59 -0.62 -52.89
N MET A 42 1.86 -1.00 -52.75
CA MET A 42 2.84 -0.94 -53.83
C MET A 42 2.48 -1.86 -55.01
N LEU A 43 1.72 -2.92 -54.77
CA LEU A 43 1.17 -3.79 -55.81
C LEU A 43 -0.19 -3.31 -56.37
N GLY A 44 -0.69 -2.14 -55.92
CA GLY A 44 -1.98 -1.58 -56.33
C GLY A 44 -3.21 -2.30 -55.77
N ARG A 45 -3.03 -3.18 -54.76
CA ARG A 45 -4.11 -4.03 -54.23
C ARG A 45 -4.61 -3.55 -52.87
N LEU A 46 -5.47 -2.54 -52.90
CA LEU A 46 -6.01 -1.87 -51.70
C LEU A 46 -6.72 -2.84 -50.73
N GLY A 47 -7.49 -3.80 -51.25
CA GLY A 47 -8.26 -4.72 -50.41
C GLY A 47 -7.41 -5.59 -49.48
N PHE A 48 -6.25 -6.05 -49.95
CA PHE A 48 -5.34 -6.84 -49.12
C PHE A 48 -4.58 -5.99 -48.09
N ALA A 49 -4.28 -4.74 -48.41
CA ALA A 49 -3.66 -3.81 -47.46
C ALA A 49 -4.61 -3.53 -46.27
N VAL A 50 -5.89 -3.30 -46.54
CA VAL A 50 -6.92 -3.08 -45.51
C VAL A 50 -7.14 -4.34 -44.67
N ALA A 51 -7.25 -5.52 -45.30
CA ALA A 51 -7.41 -6.78 -44.58
C ALA A 51 -6.20 -7.10 -43.68
N ALA A 52 -4.98 -6.93 -44.19
CA ALA A 52 -3.77 -7.14 -43.40
C ALA A 52 -3.64 -6.14 -42.25
N GLY A 53 -3.99 -4.87 -42.49
CA GLY A 53 -4.05 -3.84 -41.44
C GLY A 53 -5.06 -4.20 -40.35
N ALA A 54 -6.28 -4.60 -40.72
CA ALA A 54 -7.33 -4.98 -39.78
C ALA A 54 -6.95 -6.21 -38.93
N ILE A 55 -6.37 -7.24 -39.55
CA ILE A 55 -5.90 -8.45 -38.84
C ILE A 55 -4.74 -8.11 -37.90
N THR A 56 -3.83 -7.22 -38.31
CA THR A 56 -2.73 -6.78 -37.45
C THR A 56 -3.27 -5.97 -36.26
N VAL A 57 -4.21 -5.05 -36.48
CA VAL A 57 -4.88 -4.32 -35.40
C VAL A 57 -5.60 -5.27 -34.45
N ALA A 58 -6.29 -6.28 -34.97
CA ALA A 58 -6.97 -7.29 -34.15
C ALA A 58 -5.98 -8.16 -33.35
N LEU A 59 -4.88 -8.61 -33.97
CA LEU A 59 -3.82 -9.37 -33.29
C LEU A 59 -3.11 -8.55 -32.23
N LEU A 60 -2.84 -7.28 -32.50
CA LEU A 60 -2.28 -6.34 -31.51
C LEU A 60 -3.27 -6.12 -30.37
N ALA A 61 -4.56 -5.94 -30.66
CA ALA A 61 -5.59 -5.83 -29.62
C ALA A 61 -5.70 -7.09 -28.76
N VAL A 62 -5.64 -8.29 -29.37
CA VAL A 62 -5.65 -9.57 -28.65
C VAL A 62 -4.38 -9.76 -27.81
N LEU A 63 -3.20 -9.40 -28.34
CA LEU A 63 -1.94 -9.48 -27.63
C LEU A 63 -1.88 -8.48 -26.45
N LEU A 64 -2.54 -7.34 -26.59
CA LEU A 64 -2.72 -6.36 -25.52
C LEU A 64 -3.76 -6.81 -24.47
N ALA A 65 -4.77 -7.61 -24.85
CA ALA A 65 -5.83 -8.07 -23.96
C ALA A 65 -5.51 -9.41 -23.24
N VAL A 66 -4.70 -10.29 -23.83
CA VAL A 66 -4.50 -11.66 -23.36
C VAL A 66 -3.03 -11.94 -23.07
N ALA A 67 -2.66 -12.00 -21.80
CA ALA A 67 -1.31 -12.30 -21.33
C ALA A 67 -1.00 -13.81 -21.39
N ARG A 68 -0.95 -14.39 -22.60
CA ARG A 68 -0.58 -15.79 -22.84
C ARG A 68 0.61 -15.87 -23.81
N PRO A 69 1.59 -16.75 -23.59
CA PRO A 69 2.79 -16.84 -24.42
C PRO A 69 2.49 -17.23 -25.88
N TRP A 70 1.39 -17.94 -26.14
CA TRP A 70 0.98 -18.30 -27.50
C TRP A 70 0.59 -17.10 -28.37
N CYS A 71 0.21 -15.95 -27.78
CA CYS A 71 -0.15 -14.75 -28.52
C CYS A 71 1.08 -14.12 -29.20
N GLU A 72 2.26 -14.21 -28.56
CA GLU A 72 3.53 -13.77 -29.15
C GLU A 72 3.90 -14.63 -30.38
N PHE A 73 3.74 -15.95 -30.26
CA PHE A 73 3.92 -16.87 -31.39
C PHE A 73 2.92 -16.59 -32.52
N ALA A 74 1.66 -16.28 -32.20
CA ALA A 74 0.64 -15.95 -33.20
C ALA A 74 1.00 -14.70 -34.01
N VAL A 75 1.54 -13.66 -33.37
CA VAL A 75 2.00 -12.44 -34.06
C VAL A 75 3.25 -12.70 -34.90
N LEU A 76 4.19 -13.52 -34.42
CA LEU A 76 5.38 -13.90 -35.19
C LEU A 76 5.01 -14.75 -36.43
N ILE A 77 4.08 -15.70 -36.27
CA ILE A 77 3.57 -16.53 -37.38
C ILE A 77 2.84 -15.67 -38.40
N TRP A 78 1.98 -14.75 -37.94
CA TRP A 78 1.30 -13.80 -38.83
C TRP A 78 2.30 -12.92 -39.58
N TRP A 79 3.28 -12.34 -38.87
CA TRP A 79 4.32 -11.52 -39.47
C TRP A 79 5.11 -12.26 -40.55
N ALA A 80 5.52 -13.50 -40.27
CA ALA A 80 6.18 -14.36 -41.26
C ALA A 80 5.27 -14.66 -42.47
N ALA A 81 3.97 -14.87 -42.23
CA ALA A 81 2.99 -15.12 -43.29
C ALA A 81 2.80 -13.90 -44.21
N VAL A 82 2.70 -12.68 -43.67
CA VAL A 82 2.53 -11.46 -44.50
C VAL A 82 3.79 -11.17 -45.33
N ILE A 83 4.98 -11.47 -44.80
CA ILE A 83 6.25 -11.36 -45.54
C ILE A 83 6.32 -12.39 -46.67
N ALA A 84 6.06 -13.67 -46.35
CA ALA A 84 6.07 -14.75 -47.33
C ALA A 84 5.04 -14.51 -48.45
N HIS A 85 3.85 -14.04 -48.10
CA HIS A 85 2.79 -13.72 -49.06
C HIS A 85 3.16 -12.53 -49.96
N GLY A 86 3.74 -11.47 -49.41
CA GLY A 86 4.27 -10.33 -50.18
C GLY A 86 5.36 -10.73 -51.16
N TRP A 87 6.27 -11.60 -50.71
CA TRP A 87 7.35 -12.14 -51.54
C TRP A 87 6.82 -13.00 -52.69
N PHE A 88 5.81 -13.84 -52.43
CA PHE A 88 5.22 -14.73 -53.42
C PHE A 88 4.46 -13.93 -54.50
N LEU A 89 3.68 -12.93 -54.09
CA LEU A 89 2.90 -12.07 -55.01
C LEU A 89 3.76 -11.21 -55.93
N ALA A 90 4.97 -10.86 -55.51
CA ALA A 90 5.88 -10.03 -56.31
C ALA A 90 6.77 -10.84 -57.28
N GLY A 91 6.44 -12.11 -57.52
CA GLY A 91 7.05 -12.91 -58.60
C GLY A 91 8.45 -13.43 -58.24
N GLY A 92 8.56 -14.06 -57.07
CA GLY A 92 9.79 -14.44 -56.34
C GLY A 92 10.88 -15.27 -57.04
N ARG A 93 11.33 -14.92 -58.26
CA ARG A 93 12.55 -15.47 -58.87
C ARG A 93 13.19 -14.68 -60.02
N ARG A 94 12.78 -13.46 -60.38
CA ARG A 94 13.44 -12.74 -61.50
C ARG A 94 13.79 -11.27 -61.23
N ARG A 95 15.06 -10.97 -61.55
CA ARG A 95 15.80 -9.69 -61.61
C ARG A 95 16.14 -8.99 -60.28
N ARG A 96 17.42 -9.13 -59.90
CA ARG A 96 18.10 -8.31 -58.88
C ARG A 96 18.40 -6.94 -59.48
N VAL A 97 17.67 -5.91 -59.08
CA VAL A 97 18.13 -4.53 -59.19
C VAL A 97 18.31 -4.00 -57.78
N THR A 98 19.56 -3.83 -57.37
CA THR A 98 19.94 -3.48 -56.00
C THR A 98 19.78 -1.99 -55.73
N LEU A 99 18.63 -1.58 -55.18
CA LEU A 99 18.46 -0.23 -54.63
C LEU A 99 18.68 -0.24 -53.09
N ARG A 100 19.96 -0.18 -52.70
CA ARG A 100 20.46 -0.14 -51.31
C ARG A 100 19.79 0.96 -50.45
N ARG A 101 19.40 2.07 -51.08
CA ARG A 101 18.78 3.24 -50.45
C ARG A 101 17.35 2.95 -49.93
N GLN A 102 16.61 2.08 -50.61
CA GLN A 102 15.23 1.73 -50.27
C GLN A 102 15.17 0.76 -49.07
N ARG A 103 16.18 -0.11 -48.94
CA ARG A 103 16.35 -1.02 -47.78
C ARG A 103 16.68 -0.28 -46.48
N LEU A 104 17.43 0.83 -46.55
CA LEU A 104 17.76 1.66 -45.39
C LEU A 104 16.55 2.43 -44.84
N VAL A 105 15.67 2.91 -45.72
CA VAL A 105 14.45 3.61 -45.30
C VAL A 105 13.46 2.66 -44.61
N ALA A 106 13.31 1.43 -45.11
CA ALA A 106 12.43 0.42 -44.50
C ALA A 106 12.94 -0.07 -43.12
N LEU A 107 14.25 -0.25 -42.97
CA LEU A 107 14.89 -0.53 -41.66
C LEU A 107 14.76 0.66 -40.70
N GLY A 108 14.85 1.88 -41.22
CA GLY A 108 14.72 3.11 -40.45
C GLY A 108 13.34 3.35 -39.83
N VAL A 109 12.28 2.64 -40.28
CA VAL A 109 10.92 2.81 -39.74
C VAL A 109 10.49 1.64 -38.85
N THR A 110 10.91 0.42 -39.16
CA THR A 110 10.54 -0.79 -38.39
C THR A 110 11.31 -0.94 -37.09
N VAL A 111 12.61 -0.63 -37.10
CA VAL A 111 13.48 -0.74 -35.93
C VAL A 111 13.07 0.22 -34.81
N PRO A 112 12.74 1.52 -35.06
CA PRO A 112 12.30 2.42 -34.00
C PRO A 112 10.98 1.99 -33.35
N VAL A 113 10.01 1.49 -34.12
CA VAL A 113 8.72 1.07 -33.57
C VAL A 113 8.88 -0.14 -32.66
N LEU A 114 9.64 -1.15 -33.09
CA LEU A 114 9.94 -2.33 -32.26
C LEU A 114 10.80 -1.97 -31.04
N LEU A 115 11.75 -1.05 -31.19
CA LEU A 115 12.55 -0.55 -30.06
C LEU A 115 11.71 0.19 -29.04
N VAL A 116 10.81 1.07 -29.48
CA VAL A 116 9.92 1.83 -28.58
C VAL A 116 9.00 0.88 -27.81
N VAL A 117 8.37 -0.09 -28.49
CA VAL A 117 7.51 -1.08 -27.83
C VAL A 117 8.31 -1.98 -26.88
N GLY A 118 9.51 -2.41 -27.29
CA GLY A 118 10.40 -3.24 -26.46
C GLY A 118 10.92 -2.52 -25.22
N LEU A 119 11.35 -1.26 -25.36
CA LEU A 119 11.78 -0.42 -24.24
C LEU A 119 10.64 -0.15 -23.25
N LEU A 120 9.43 0.17 -23.75
CA LEU A 120 8.26 0.41 -22.90
C LEU A 120 7.86 -0.83 -22.09
N ARG A 121 7.92 -2.03 -22.68
CA ARG A 121 7.65 -3.31 -22.00
C ARG A 121 8.73 -3.68 -20.98
N TYR A 122 10.00 -3.45 -21.31
CA TYR A 122 11.12 -3.71 -20.40
C TYR A 122 11.04 -2.82 -19.14
N ASP A 123 10.72 -1.55 -19.32
CA ASP A 123 10.60 -0.58 -18.23
C ASP A 123 9.39 -0.90 -17.34
N ALA A 124 8.24 -1.29 -17.92
CA ALA A 124 7.07 -1.74 -17.17
C ALA A 124 7.33 -3.00 -16.31
N ALA A 125 8.06 -3.98 -16.84
CA ALA A 125 8.43 -5.20 -16.11
C ALA A 125 9.51 -4.94 -15.03
N GLY A 126 10.33 -3.90 -15.19
CA GLY A 126 11.27 -3.42 -14.17
C GLY A 126 10.55 -2.80 -12.98
N ILE A 127 9.58 -1.91 -13.25
CA ILE A 127 8.79 -1.24 -12.20
C ILE A 127 7.96 -2.25 -11.39
N GLY A 128 7.29 -3.20 -12.04
CA GLY A 128 6.51 -4.24 -11.37
C GLY A 128 7.34 -5.12 -10.42
N ARG A 129 8.57 -5.50 -10.82
CA ARG A 129 9.50 -6.24 -9.94
C ARG A 129 10.00 -5.39 -8.79
N SER A 130 10.35 -4.13 -9.02
CA SER A 130 10.77 -3.23 -7.94
C SER A 130 9.69 -2.99 -6.89
N MET A 131 8.41 -2.93 -7.31
CA MET A 131 7.25 -2.80 -6.40
C MET A 131 6.99 -4.09 -5.63
N ALA A 132 7.12 -5.26 -6.26
CA ALA A 132 7.01 -6.56 -5.58
C ALA A 132 8.14 -6.78 -4.57
N GLU A 133 9.38 -6.45 -4.93
CA GLU A 133 10.54 -6.51 -4.02
C GLU A 133 10.44 -5.49 -2.88
N ALA A 134 9.94 -4.27 -3.16
CA ALA A 134 9.69 -3.28 -2.11
C ALA A 134 8.55 -3.73 -1.17
N ARG A 135 7.50 -4.37 -1.69
CA ARG A 135 6.43 -4.99 -0.91
C ARG A 135 6.94 -6.16 -0.07
N GLU A 136 7.79 -7.01 -0.64
CA GLU A 136 8.41 -8.13 0.08
C GLU A 136 9.35 -7.64 1.20
N ARG A 137 10.00 -6.51 0.95
CA ARG A 137 10.76 -5.73 1.93
C ARG A 137 9.90 -4.75 2.71
N GLY A 138 8.56 -4.80 2.71
CA GLY A 138 7.69 -3.94 3.53
C GLY A 138 7.95 -2.42 3.47
N ASP A 139 8.44 -1.90 2.33
CA ASP A 139 8.80 -0.49 2.12
C ASP A 139 7.78 0.22 1.22
N CYS A 140 6.67 0.65 1.82
CA CYS A 140 5.64 1.42 1.11
C CYS A 140 6.13 2.81 0.63
N ALA A 141 7.20 3.37 1.19
CA ALA A 141 7.75 4.64 0.70
C ALA A 141 8.47 4.43 -0.64
N GLY A 142 9.21 3.32 -0.77
CA GLY A 142 9.80 2.87 -2.02
C GLY A 142 8.74 2.59 -3.11
N VAL A 143 7.63 1.92 -2.76
CA VAL A 143 6.52 1.64 -3.70
C VAL A 143 5.89 2.92 -4.25
N LEU A 144 5.60 3.90 -3.39
CA LEU A 144 4.98 5.16 -3.81
C LEU A 144 5.95 6.00 -4.67
N SER A 145 7.22 6.04 -4.31
CA SER A 145 8.24 6.77 -5.09
C SER A 145 8.50 6.14 -6.46
N ALA A 146 8.33 4.82 -6.59
CA ALA A 146 8.42 4.12 -7.88
C ALA A 146 7.23 4.42 -8.79
N LYS A 147 6.03 4.69 -8.23
CA LYS A 147 4.84 5.09 -8.99
C LYS A 147 5.01 6.48 -9.61
N ASP A 148 5.62 7.42 -8.91
CA ASP A 148 5.83 8.80 -9.43
C ASP A 148 6.77 8.84 -10.64
N LYS A 149 7.61 7.81 -10.82
CA LYS A 149 8.47 7.65 -12.00
C LYS A 149 7.75 7.00 -13.19
N ALA A 150 6.58 6.40 -12.99
CA ALA A 150 5.82 5.75 -14.07
C ALA A 150 5.03 6.80 -14.89
N TRP A 151 5.53 7.13 -16.07
CA TRP A 151 4.92 8.09 -17.00
C TRP A 151 3.60 7.58 -17.60
N PHE A 152 2.77 8.50 -18.12
CA PHE A 152 1.45 8.25 -18.71
C PHE A 152 1.44 7.17 -19.82
N GLY A 153 2.56 7.00 -20.53
CA GLY A 153 2.74 6.00 -21.59
C GLY A 153 2.72 4.53 -21.11
N THR A 154 3.15 4.27 -19.87
CA THR A 154 3.13 2.91 -19.29
C THR A 154 1.72 2.43 -18.91
N ARG A 155 0.76 3.35 -18.70
CA ARG A 155 -0.64 2.99 -18.38
C ARG A 155 -1.43 2.50 -19.59
N LEU A 156 -1.07 2.92 -20.80
CA LEU A 156 -1.77 2.53 -22.02
C LEU A 156 -1.27 1.18 -22.58
N ALA A 157 -0.05 0.75 -22.24
CA ALA A 157 0.58 -0.43 -22.81
C ALA A 157 0.34 -1.76 -22.05
N ASP A 158 -0.06 -1.71 -20.76
CA ASP A 158 -0.28 -2.92 -19.94
C ASP A 158 -1.35 -2.72 -18.84
N VAL A 159 -2.62 -2.89 -19.22
CA VAL A 159 -3.81 -2.78 -18.34
C VAL A 159 -3.83 -3.80 -17.18
N PRO A 160 -3.39 -5.07 -17.33
CA PRO A 160 -3.44 -6.02 -16.22
C PRO A 160 -2.36 -5.78 -15.13
N LEU A 161 -1.18 -5.29 -15.52
CA LEU A 161 -0.09 -4.99 -14.58
C LEU A 161 -0.36 -3.70 -13.81
N THR A 162 -0.98 -2.71 -14.44
CA THR A 162 -1.42 -1.47 -13.78
C THR A 162 -2.49 -1.75 -12.73
N ALA A 163 -3.48 -2.61 -13.01
CA ALA A 163 -4.48 -3.01 -12.02
C ALA A 163 -3.87 -3.68 -10.77
N ARG A 164 -2.83 -4.52 -10.94
CA ARG A 164 -2.09 -5.09 -9.81
C ARG A 164 -1.26 -4.05 -9.06
N GLY A 165 -0.63 -3.13 -9.78
CA GLY A 165 0.13 -2.01 -9.20
C GLY A 165 -0.74 -1.08 -8.36
N ASP A 166 -1.93 -0.72 -8.85
CA ASP A 166 -2.87 0.15 -8.14
C ASP A 166 -3.38 -0.50 -6.85
N ALA A 167 -3.64 -1.82 -6.84
CA ALA A 167 -4.01 -2.53 -5.62
C ALA A 167 -2.90 -2.50 -4.54
N ILE A 168 -1.62 -2.56 -4.94
CA ILE A 168 -0.48 -2.44 -4.01
C ILE A 168 -0.38 -1.02 -3.47
N VAL A 169 -0.55 -0.02 -4.33
CA VAL A 169 -0.51 1.41 -3.98
C VAL A 169 -1.63 1.75 -3.00
N ASP A 170 -2.85 1.29 -3.27
CA ASP A 170 -4.00 1.46 -2.38
C ASP A 170 -3.75 0.84 -1.01
N ALA A 171 -3.17 -0.37 -0.97
CA ALA A 171 -2.77 -1.00 0.29
C ALA A 171 -1.73 -0.14 1.04
N CYS A 172 -0.74 0.41 0.35
CA CYS A 172 0.25 1.30 0.95
C CYS A 172 -0.33 2.63 1.45
N HIS A 173 -1.30 3.22 0.74
CA HIS A 173 -2.04 4.40 1.22
C HIS A 173 -2.81 4.08 2.49
N ARG A 174 -3.55 2.97 2.52
CA ARG A 174 -4.27 2.51 3.72
C ARG A 174 -3.32 2.29 4.89
N LEU A 175 -2.16 1.67 4.69
CA LEU A 175 -1.16 1.48 5.73
C LEU A 175 -0.55 2.79 6.24
N ARG A 176 -0.37 3.79 5.37
CA ARG A 176 0.07 5.13 5.78
C ARG A 176 -1.00 5.84 6.62
N THR A 177 -2.27 5.71 6.25
CA THR A 177 -3.39 6.20 7.05
C THR A 177 -3.44 5.50 8.40
N ALA A 178 -3.35 4.16 8.43
CA ALA A 178 -3.31 3.38 9.66
C ALA A 178 -2.16 3.83 10.58
N ARG A 179 -0.95 4.01 10.04
CA ARG A 179 0.19 4.54 10.81
C ARG A 179 -0.12 5.89 11.45
N THR A 180 -0.76 6.80 10.71
CA THR A 180 -1.11 8.14 11.20
C THR A 180 -2.13 8.05 12.34
N LEU A 181 -3.16 7.22 12.15
CA LEU A 181 -4.17 6.94 13.17
C LEU A 181 -3.56 6.31 14.43
N LEU A 182 -2.69 5.31 14.28
CA LEU A 182 -1.98 4.68 15.39
C LEU A 182 -1.07 5.66 16.13
N THR A 183 -0.39 6.56 15.40
CA THR A 183 0.43 7.62 16.01
C THR A 183 -0.45 8.61 16.79
N SER A 184 -1.63 8.96 16.27
CA SER A 184 -2.63 9.73 17.03
C SER A 184 -3.10 8.96 18.26
N GLY A 185 -3.31 7.66 18.13
CA GLY A 185 -3.70 6.76 19.21
C GLY A 185 -2.72 6.73 20.39
N LEU A 186 -1.41 6.89 20.13
CA LEU A 186 -0.39 7.05 21.18
C LEU A 186 -0.62 8.29 22.07
N THR A 187 -1.45 9.25 21.65
CA THR A 187 -1.85 10.39 22.48
C THR A 187 -2.99 10.07 23.46
N GLY A 188 -3.56 8.86 23.38
CA GLY A 188 -4.71 8.41 24.16
C GLY A 188 -6.03 8.40 23.39
N ASP A 189 -6.00 8.68 22.08
CA ASP A 189 -7.19 8.62 21.21
C ASP A 189 -7.56 7.18 20.85
N THR A 190 -8.49 6.60 21.62
CA THR A 190 -8.92 5.20 21.45
C THR A 190 -9.71 4.97 20.16
N ARG A 191 -10.38 5.99 19.60
CA ARG A 191 -11.08 5.86 18.31
C ARG A 191 -10.10 5.78 17.16
N ALA A 192 -9.03 6.57 17.22
CA ALA A 192 -7.93 6.47 16.26
C ALA A 192 -7.20 5.12 16.36
N LEU A 193 -7.02 4.57 17.57
CA LEU A 193 -6.49 3.21 17.75
C LEU A 193 -7.38 2.17 17.05
N GLU A 194 -8.68 2.19 17.33
CA GLU A 194 -9.67 1.28 16.74
C GLU A 194 -9.65 1.35 15.21
N THR A 195 -9.83 2.55 14.64
CA THR A 195 -9.81 2.72 13.18
C THR A 195 -8.46 2.33 12.57
N GLY A 196 -7.36 2.57 13.28
CA GLY A 196 -6.01 2.19 12.86
C GLY A 196 -5.85 0.68 12.78
N PHE A 197 -6.25 -0.06 13.83
CA PHE A 197 -6.19 -1.52 13.86
C PHE A 197 -7.16 -2.17 12.86
N ASP A 198 -8.37 -1.64 12.70
CA ASP A 198 -9.32 -2.12 11.68
C ASP A 198 -8.76 -1.96 10.27
N THR A 199 -8.06 -0.85 10.01
CA THR A 199 -7.38 -0.63 8.74
C THR A 199 -6.24 -1.64 8.53
N LEU A 200 -5.47 -1.96 9.57
CA LEU A 200 -4.44 -2.99 9.49
C LEU A 200 -5.05 -4.36 9.21
N ALA A 201 -6.11 -4.75 9.92
CA ALA A 201 -6.82 -6.01 9.73
C ALA A 201 -7.39 -6.13 8.30
N SER A 202 -8.02 -5.06 7.79
CA SER A 202 -8.53 -5.00 6.42
C SER A 202 -7.45 -5.20 5.35
N VAL A 203 -6.24 -4.65 5.57
CA VAL A 203 -5.11 -4.84 4.66
C VAL A 203 -4.53 -6.25 4.80
N LEU A 204 -4.47 -6.78 6.02
CA LEU A 204 -3.96 -8.12 6.33
C LEU A 204 -4.84 -9.24 5.75
N ALA A 205 -6.15 -9.02 5.63
CA ALA A 205 -7.08 -9.96 5.01
C ALA A 205 -6.77 -10.24 3.52
N LYS A 206 -5.94 -9.42 2.88
CA LYS A 206 -5.43 -9.64 1.53
C LYS A 206 -4.04 -10.30 1.59
N PRO A 207 -3.78 -11.37 0.82
CA PRO A 207 -2.54 -12.14 0.92
C PRO A 207 -1.29 -11.31 0.56
N GLY A 208 -0.18 -11.60 1.24
CA GLY A 208 1.13 -11.00 0.96
C GLY A 208 1.32 -9.60 1.53
N ASN A 209 0.54 -9.20 2.54
CA ASN A 209 0.67 -7.93 3.27
C ASN A 209 1.22 -8.10 4.70
N GLU A 210 1.47 -9.33 5.15
CA GLU A 210 1.76 -9.70 6.53
C GLU A 210 3.01 -8.97 7.05
N LYS A 211 4.09 -8.96 6.25
CA LYS A 211 5.34 -8.26 6.60
C LYS A 211 5.16 -6.74 6.67
N THR A 212 4.37 -6.16 5.76
CA THR A 212 4.18 -4.70 5.68
C THR A 212 3.30 -4.22 6.83
N VAL A 213 2.20 -4.93 7.13
CA VAL A 213 1.36 -4.69 8.30
C VAL A 213 2.19 -4.85 9.58
N GLY A 214 2.97 -5.94 9.67
CA GLY A 214 3.86 -6.22 10.79
C GLY A 214 4.78 -5.05 11.12
N ARG A 215 5.43 -4.44 10.11
CA ARG A 215 6.30 -3.27 10.36
C ARG A 215 5.57 -2.02 10.82
N VAL A 216 4.36 -1.78 10.33
CA VAL A 216 3.56 -0.64 10.79
C VAL A 216 3.17 -0.84 12.25
N LEU A 217 2.77 -2.07 12.62
CA LEU A 217 2.50 -2.45 14.00
C LEU A 217 3.76 -2.34 14.86
N ASP A 218 4.88 -2.91 14.44
CA ASP A 218 6.13 -2.90 15.21
C ASP A 218 6.57 -1.46 15.52
N ARG A 219 6.51 -0.55 14.52
CA ARG A 219 6.80 0.87 14.74
C ARG A 219 5.85 1.56 15.72
N PHE A 220 4.57 1.17 15.73
CA PHE A 220 3.62 1.69 16.71
C PHE A 220 3.96 1.18 18.12
N LEU A 221 4.28 -0.12 18.25
CA LEU A 221 4.65 -0.74 19.51
C LEU A 221 5.99 -0.22 20.06
N ASP A 222 6.95 0.10 19.19
CA ASP A 222 8.21 0.77 19.55
C ASP A 222 7.99 2.18 20.12
N GLY A 223 6.83 2.79 19.86
CA GLY A 223 6.42 4.06 20.45
C GLY A 223 5.94 3.96 21.90
N LEU A 224 5.84 2.74 22.45
CA LEU A 224 5.44 2.49 23.83
C LEU A 224 6.67 2.19 24.72
N PRO A 225 6.72 2.70 25.97
CA PRO A 225 5.76 3.62 26.60
C PRO A 225 5.85 5.05 26.03
N VAL A 226 4.73 5.78 26.05
CA VAL A 226 4.75 7.22 25.79
C VAL A 226 5.15 7.99 27.05
N LYS A 227 5.66 9.22 26.87
CA LYS A 227 6.18 10.06 27.97
C LYS A 227 5.21 10.24 29.14
N ASN A 228 3.90 10.31 28.86
CA ASN A 228 2.89 10.42 29.90
C ASN A 228 2.42 9.00 30.31
N PRO A 229 2.67 8.58 31.57
CA PRO A 229 2.29 7.25 32.04
C PRO A 229 0.79 6.97 31.92
N CYS A 230 -0.06 7.95 32.23
CA CYS A 230 -1.52 7.79 32.13
C CYS A 230 -2.00 7.60 30.68
N ARG A 231 -1.39 8.27 29.70
CA ARG A 231 -1.68 8.00 28.28
C ARG A 231 -1.24 6.59 27.89
N THR A 232 -0.08 6.14 28.36
CA THR A 232 0.37 4.76 28.14
C THR A 232 -0.66 3.78 28.70
N VAL A 233 -1.17 4.00 29.92
CA VAL A 233 -2.25 3.18 30.50
C VAL A 233 -3.48 3.14 29.61
N THR A 234 -3.97 4.29 29.12
CA THR A 234 -5.11 4.35 28.19
C THR A 234 -4.89 3.48 26.95
N VAL A 235 -3.70 3.57 26.34
CA VAL A 235 -3.36 2.78 25.14
C VAL A 235 -3.26 1.28 25.48
N THR A 236 -2.59 0.92 26.56
CA THR A 236 -2.42 -0.49 26.97
C THR A 236 -3.72 -1.13 27.44
N ASP A 237 -4.61 -0.35 28.06
CA ASP A 237 -5.96 -0.80 28.45
C ASP A 237 -6.78 -1.12 27.19
N TRP A 238 -6.75 -0.23 26.19
CA TRP A 238 -7.44 -0.46 24.92
C TRP A 238 -6.90 -1.71 24.20
N LEU A 239 -5.57 -1.83 24.07
CA LEU A 239 -4.94 -2.98 23.41
C LEU A 239 -5.27 -4.31 24.08
N ARG A 240 -5.43 -4.33 25.40
CA ARG A 240 -5.81 -5.54 26.15
C ARG A 240 -7.25 -5.96 25.91
N HIS A 241 -8.18 -5.02 25.83
CA HIS A 241 -9.60 -5.32 25.66
C HIS A 241 -9.97 -5.66 24.22
N ARG A 242 -9.08 -5.40 23.27
CA ARG A 242 -9.25 -5.77 21.87
C ARG A 242 -9.38 -7.30 21.73
N GLU A 243 -10.36 -7.73 20.95
CA GLU A 243 -10.59 -9.14 20.65
C GLU A 243 -9.38 -9.74 19.90
N PRO A 244 -8.91 -10.94 20.29
CA PRO A 244 -7.84 -11.64 19.59
C PRO A 244 -8.23 -11.93 18.13
N THR A 245 -7.32 -11.64 17.21
CA THR A 245 -7.54 -11.84 15.76
C THR A 245 -6.82 -13.08 15.23
N HIS A 246 -6.03 -13.76 16.07
CA HIS A 246 -5.23 -14.94 15.75
C HIS A 246 -4.26 -14.72 14.59
N ASP A 247 -3.75 -13.49 14.49
CA ASP A 247 -2.85 -13.05 13.43
C ASP A 247 -1.70 -12.18 13.98
N ALA A 248 -0.96 -11.53 13.08
CA ALA A 248 0.19 -10.71 13.44
C ALA A 248 -0.12 -9.55 14.41
N LEU A 249 -1.40 -9.13 14.55
CA LEU A 249 -1.83 -8.05 15.42
C LEU A 249 -1.84 -8.45 16.90
N ASP A 250 -1.97 -9.75 17.21
CA ASP A 250 -1.98 -10.26 18.59
C ASP A 250 -0.64 -10.08 19.31
N ARG A 251 0.46 -9.84 18.58
CA ARG A 251 1.77 -9.49 19.16
C ARG A 251 1.73 -8.21 20.00
N SER A 252 0.73 -7.36 19.82
CA SER A 252 0.49 -6.20 20.68
C SER A 252 0.28 -6.58 22.15
N ALA A 253 -0.26 -7.77 22.44
CA ALA A 253 -0.43 -8.27 23.80
C ALA A 253 0.92 -8.39 24.55
N ASP A 254 2.00 -8.76 23.85
CA ASP A 254 3.33 -8.89 24.44
C ASP A 254 3.91 -7.52 24.81
N ALA A 255 3.66 -6.51 23.98
CA ALA A 255 4.03 -5.13 24.29
C ALA A 255 3.26 -4.59 25.50
N VAL A 256 1.97 -4.91 25.61
CA VAL A 256 1.13 -4.56 26.78
C VAL A 256 1.69 -5.18 28.04
N ARG A 257 2.03 -6.49 28.04
CA ARG A 257 2.60 -7.17 29.22
C ARG A 257 3.91 -6.53 29.70
N ARG A 258 4.76 -6.07 28.77
CA ARG A 258 6.03 -5.41 29.12
C ARG A 258 5.88 -3.97 29.62
N THR A 259 4.88 -3.25 29.11
CA THR A 259 4.80 -1.79 29.27
C THR A 259 3.80 -1.35 30.33
N ALA A 260 2.67 -2.05 30.46
CA ALA A 260 1.56 -1.61 31.30
C ALA A 260 1.88 -1.57 32.81
N PRO A 261 2.65 -2.51 33.41
CA PRO A 261 2.90 -2.46 34.85
C PRO A 261 3.58 -1.15 35.31
N ALA A 262 4.66 -0.76 34.64
CA ALA A 262 5.36 0.50 34.92
C ALA A 262 4.47 1.73 34.68
N ALA A 263 3.67 1.72 33.61
CA ALA A 263 2.74 2.80 33.30
C ALA A 263 1.61 2.95 34.34
N LEU A 264 1.07 1.84 34.86
CA LEU A 264 0.03 1.84 35.88
C LEU A 264 0.52 2.45 37.19
N VAL A 265 1.73 2.08 37.64
CA VAL A 265 2.34 2.71 38.82
C VAL A 265 2.63 4.18 38.56
N GLY A 266 3.29 4.52 37.45
CA GLY A 266 3.62 5.91 37.12
C GLY A 266 2.38 6.80 37.02
N CYS A 267 1.30 6.31 36.41
CA CYS A 267 0.04 7.06 36.37
C CYS A 267 -0.59 7.21 37.76
N GLY A 268 -0.53 6.16 38.59
CA GLY A 268 -0.95 6.23 39.98
C GLY A 268 -0.17 7.28 40.79
N ASP A 269 1.14 7.40 40.54
CA ASP A 269 2.02 8.38 41.19
C ASP A 269 1.68 9.81 40.72
N ASP A 270 1.48 10.02 39.41
CA ASP A 270 1.08 11.33 38.85
C ASP A 270 -0.28 11.79 39.41
N LEU A 271 -1.26 10.87 39.47
CA LEU A 271 -2.58 11.15 40.04
C LEU A 271 -2.50 11.42 41.55
N THR A 272 -1.58 10.75 42.26
CA THR A 272 -1.30 11.01 43.68
C THR A 272 -0.73 12.43 43.85
N ALA A 273 0.22 12.85 43.01
CA ALA A 273 0.76 14.20 43.04
C ALA A 273 -0.31 15.26 42.73
N ALA A 274 -1.27 14.93 41.85
CA ALA A 274 -2.43 15.76 41.55
C ALA A 274 -3.56 15.70 42.59
N HIS A 275 -3.38 14.98 43.71
CA HIS A 275 -4.38 14.77 44.77
C HIS A 275 -5.66 14.07 44.31
N ASP A 276 -5.66 13.42 43.13
CA ASP A 276 -6.76 12.58 42.67
C ASP A 276 -6.63 11.15 43.25
N TRP A 277 -6.79 11.06 44.57
CA TRP A 277 -6.59 9.83 45.34
C TRP A 277 -7.49 8.68 44.86
N LYS A 278 -8.72 9.00 44.43
CA LYS A 278 -9.67 8.01 43.94
C LYS A 278 -9.16 7.35 42.66
N LYS A 279 -8.75 8.14 41.66
CA LYS A 279 -8.19 7.58 40.41
C LYS A 279 -6.83 6.93 40.64
N ALA A 280 -5.96 7.51 41.47
CA ALA A 280 -4.67 6.92 41.82
C ALA A 280 -4.85 5.51 42.40
N ARG A 281 -5.75 5.36 43.37
CA ARG A 281 -6.09 4.06 43.97
C ARG A 281 -6.57 3.05 42.93
N THR A 282 -7.40 3.46 41.98
CA THR A 282 -7.87 2.59 40.88
C THR A 282 -6.70 2.09 40.05
N ARG A 283 -5.74 2.94 39.67
CA ARG A 283 -4.58 2.53 38.85
C ARG A 283 -3.64 1.57 39.59
N TYR A 284 -3.38 1.80 40.87
CA TYR A 284 -2.59 0.85 41.65
C TYR A 284 -3.29 -0.50 41.84
N ARG A 285 -4.61 -0.50 42.10
CA ARG A 285 -5.39 -1.75 42.21
C ARG A 285 -5.39 -2.51 40.90
N GLN A 286 -5.57 -1.81 39.79
CA GLN A 286 -5.52 -2.39 38.46
C GLN A 286 -4.22 -3.17 38.23
N LEU A 287 -3.06 -2.66 38.66
CA LEU A 287 -1.81 -3.43 38.60
C LEU A 287 -1.85 -4.70 39.44
N LEU A 288 -2.37 -4.64 40.66
CA LEU A 288 -2.45 -5.79 41.56
C LEU A 288 -3.38 -6.88 41.01
N ASP A 289 -4.48 -6.47 40.38
CA ASP A 289 -5.47 -7.39 39.81
C ASP A 289 -4.96 -8.01 38.50
N GLN A 290 -4.28 -7.21 37.67
CA GLN A 290 -3.86 -7.62 36.33
C GLN A 290 -2.46 -8.23 36.25
N TYR A 291 -1.59 -7.91 37.21
CA TYR A 291 -0.19 -8.30 37.24
C TYR A 291 0.25 -8.66 38.68
N PRO A 292 -0.35 -9.69 39.30
CA PRO A 292 -0.17 -10.00 40.72
C PRO A 292 1.24 -10.46 41.10
N HIS A 293 2.06 -10.87 40.12
CA HIS A 293 3.43 -11.36 40.31
C HIS A 293 4.50 -10.37 39.85
N ASP A 294 4.13 -9.14 39.49
CA ASP A 294 5.08 -8.12 39.06
C ASP A 294 5.86 -7.52 40.24
N ASP A 295 7.13 -7.17 40.03
CA ASP A 295 8.01 -6.59 41.05
C ASP A 295 7.46 -5.26 41.60
N LEU A 296 6.64 -4.54 40.81
CA LEU A 296 6.03 -3.28 41.20
C LEU A 296 4.81 -3.44 42.11
N THR A 297 4.32 -4.66 42.35
CA THR A 297 3.15 -4.93 43.22
C THR A 297 3.33 -4.40 44.63
N ALA A 298 4.54 -4.50 45.20
CA ALA A 298 4.83 -3.95 46.53
C ALA A 298 4.64 -2.42 46.59
N ARG A 299 5.06 -1.71 45.53
CA ARG A 299 4.86 -0.25 45.39
C ARG A 299 3.40 0.09 45.20
N ALA A 300 2.68 -0.65 44.35
CA ALA A 300 1.25 -0.46 44.15
C ALA A 300 0.45 -0.69 45.44
N ARG A 301 0.74 -1.73 46.24
CA ARG A 301 0.10 -1.95 47.56
C ARG A 301 0.30 -0.77 48.51
N LYS A 302 1.50 -0.20 48.56
CA LYS A 302 1.78 1.02 49.34
C LYS A 302 0.96 2.21 48.82
N GLY A 303 0.88 2.38 47.50
CA GLY A 303 0.05 3.40 46.84
C GLY A 303 -1.45 3.26 47.18
N VAL A 304 -2.02 2.06 47.07
CA VAL A 304 -3.41 1.76 47.46
C VAL A 304 -3.66 2.10 48.93
N ARG A 305 -2.76 1.68 49.83
CA ARG A 305 -2.89 1.98 51.26
C ARG A 305 -2.88 3.49 51.50
N ARG A 306 -1.91 4.21 50.96
CA ARG A 306 -1.80 5.67 51.10
C ARG A 306 -3.04 6.39 50.58
N ALA A 307 -3.51 6.05 49.38
CA ALA A 307 -4.69 6.66 48.80
C ALA A 307 -5.96 6.34 49.61
N THR A 308 -6.10 5.11 50.11
CA THR A 308 -7.23 4.71 50.95
C THR A 308 -7.26 5.50 52.26
N LEU A 309 -6.13 5.59 52.96
CA LEU A 309 -6.01 6.37 54.19
C LEU A 309 -6.35 7.84 53.96
N THR A 310 -5.91 8.42 52.84
CA THR A 310 -6.18 9.83 52.54
C THR A 310 -7.66 10.06 52.27
N ILE A 311 -8.30 9.20 51.48
CA ILE A 311 -9.75 9.24 51.21
C ILE A 311 -10.56 9.10 52.51
N GLU A 312 -10.18 8.16 53.38
CA GLU A 312 -10.86 7.97 54.68
C GLU A 312 -10.71 9.22 55.56
N LEU A 313 -9.52 9.80 55.62
CA LEU A 313 -9.26 11.00 56.41
C LEU A 313 -10.04 12.22 55.90
N GLU A 314 -10.08 12.43 54.58
CA GLU A 314 -10.90 13.48 53.96
C GLU A 314 -12.38 13.29 54.28
N HIS A 315 -12.88 12.05 54.21
CA HIS A 315 -14.27 11.76 54.56
C HIS A 315 -14.55 12.05 56.04
N VAL A 316 -13.69 11.61 56.96
CA VAL A 316 -13.86 11.91 58.39
C VAL A 316 -13.85 13.41 58.65
N ARG A 317 -12.91 14.16 58.04
CA ARG A 317 -12.86 15.62 58.17
C ARG A 317 -14.15 16.28 57.69
N SER A 318 -14.66 15.86 56.54
CA SER A 318 -15.94 16.39 56.01
C SER A 318 -17.15 16.13 56.93
N LEU A 319 -17.13 15.06 57.73
CA LEU A 319 -18.20 14.76 58.70
C LEU A 319 -18.06 15.56 60.01
N LEU A 320 -16.85 16.04 60.30
CA LEU A 320 -16.54 16.88 61.45
C LEU A 320 -16.69 18.38 61.13
N GLU A 321 -16.71 18.74 59.86
CA GLU A 321 -17.01 20.09 59.40
C GLU A 321 -18.46 20.48 59.72
N GLY A 322 -18.65 21.69 60.24
CA GLY A 322 -19.95 22.25 60.58
C GLY A 322 -19.85 23.44 61.53
N PRO A 323 -20.95 24.20 61.71
CA PRO A 323 -21.06 25.26 62.70
C PRO A 323 -20.81 24.73 64.12
N THR A 324 -20.10 25.49 64.96
CA THR A 324 -19.71 25.07 66.33
C THR A 324 -20.89 24.92 67.28
N ASP A 325 -22.03 25.51 66.95
CA ASP A 325 -23.32 25.49 67.66
C ASP A 325 -24.19 24.28 67.29
N THR A 326 -23.75 23.43 66.36
CA THR A 326 -24.48 22.22 65.96
C THR A 326 -23.61 20.97 66.05
N GLN A 327 -24.23 19.85 66.42
CA GLN A 327 -23.52 18.59 66.52
C GLN A 327 -23.01 18.14 65.13
N PRO A 328 -21.72 17.78 64.99
CA PRO A 328 -21.19 17.31 63.71
C PRO A 328 -21.87 16.04 63.21
N SER A 329 -22.00 15.90 61.89
CA SER A 329 -22.60 14.72 61.25
C SER A 329 -21.91 13.41 61.64
N TYR A 330 -20.62 13.48 61.97
CA TYR A 330 -19.83 12.36 62.47
C TYR A 330 -20.45 11.69 63.70
N CYS A 331 -21.06 12.44 64.62
CA CYS A 331 -21.63 11.87 65.84
C CYS A 331 -22.85 10.98 65.55
N SER A 332 -23.65 11.31 64.54
CA SER A 332 -24.82 10.51 64.15
C SER A 332 -24.44 9.36 63.22
N ARG A 333 -23.43 9.55 62.36
CA ARG A 333 -22.97 8.55 61.38
C ARG A 333 -21.45 8.52 61.32
N PRO A 334 -20.78 7.87 62.28
CA PRO A 334 -19.32 7.86 62.34
C PRO A 334 -18.72 7.08 61.17
N ALA A 335 -17.68 7.64 60.57
CA ALA A 335 -16.86 6.96 59.57
C ALA A 335 -15.57 6.42 60.20
N LYS A 336 -15.15 5.23 59.76
CA LYS A 336 -13.91 4.62 60.21
C LYS A 336 -12.70 5.25 59.50
N TYR A 337 -11.66 5.57 60.27
CA TYR A 337 -10.32 5.85 59.75
C TYR A 337 -9.36 4.73 60.15
N SER A 338 -8.90 3.95 59.18
CA SER A 338 -8.05 2.78 59.41
C SER A 338 -6.60 3.12 59.75
N GLY A 339 -6.19 4.38 59.56
CA GLY A 339 -4.87 4.89 59.96
C GLY A 339 -4.78 5.32 61.42
N ALA A 340 -5.89 5.30 62.16
CA ALA A 340 -5.91 5.64 63.57
C ALA A 340 -5.08 4.63 64.38
N ALA A 341 -4.35 5.12 65.39
CA ALA A 341 -3.72 4.25 66.36
C ALA A 341 -4.80 3.39 67.06
N PRO A 342 -4.50 2.12 67.40
CA PRO A 342 -5.42 1.30 68.17
C PRO A 342 -5.85 2.04 69.44
N TYR A 343 -7.12 1.89 69.81
CA TYR A 343 -7.62 2.46 71.05
C TYR A 343 -6.84 1.87 72.24
N GLY A 344 -6.09 2.73 72.92
CA GLY A 344 -5.36 2.40 74.14
C GLY A 344 -5.81 3.29 75.29
N ARG A 345 -5.46 2.93 76.53
CA ARG A 345 -5.64 3.81 77.70
C ARG A 345 -4.71 5.02 77.55
N GLY A 346 -5.17 6.05 76.85
CA GLY A 346 -4.45 7.29 76.61
C GLY A 346 -5.13 8.48 77.27
N ILE A 347 -4.34 9.49 77.63
CA ILE A 347 -4.73 10.73 78.32
C ILE A 347 -5.39 11.74 77.34
N ASN A 348 -5.90 11.26 76.20
CA ASN A 348 -6.45 12.13 75.17
C ASN A 348 -7.73 12.78 75.70
N ARG A 349 -7.75 14.11 75.70
CA ARG A 349 -8.94 14.89 76.07
C ARG A 349 -10.07 14.51 75.14
N ALA A 350 -11.13 13.92 75.68
CA ALA A 350 -12.37 13.74 74.94
C ALA A 350 -12.87 15.12 74.49
N LEU A 351 -13.20 15.25 73.21
CA LEU A 351 -13.81 16.46 72.67
C LEU A 351 -15.32 16.33 72.90
N PHE A 352 -15.83 17.03 73.91
CA PHE A 352 -17.25 17.06 74.21
C PHE A 352 -17.90 18.17 73.37
N TYR A 353 -18.78 17.78 72.45
CA TYR A 353 -19.72 18.69 71.81
C TYR A 353 -20.98 18.71 72.68
N GLY A 354 -21.10 19.74 73.53
CA GLY A 354 -22.32 20.01 74.28
C GLY A 354 -23.21 20.94 73.48
N ASN A 355 -24.47 20.57 73.28
CA ASN A 355 -25.49 21.54 72.91
C ASN A 355 -25.94 22.18 74.23
N ASP A 356 -25.77 23.49 74.38
CA ASP A 356 -26.40 24.25 75.45
C ASP A 356 -27.92 24.24 75.19
N THR A 357 -28.63 23.26 75.74
CA THR A 357 -30.11 23.29 75.84
C THR A 357 -30.52 23.77 77.22
#